data_AF-A0A524QXQ0-F1
#
_entry.id   AF-A0A524QXQ0-F1
#
_cell.length_a   1.000
_cell.length_b   1.000
_cell.length_c   1.000
_cell.angle_alpha   90.00
_cell.angle_beta   90.00
_cell.angle_gamma   90.00
#
_symmetry.space_group_name_H-M   'P 1'
#
loop_
_entity.id
_entity.type
_entity.pdbx_description
1 polymer ?
#
loop_
_entity_poly.entity_id
_entity_poly.type
_entity_poly.pdbx_seq_one_letter_code
_entity_poly.pdbx_strand_id
1 'polypeptide(L)'
;MKTTNTLRYDFWDILRAPRLALSGKYLLAQARPLVYGYVIYLFMTYLAMLLEGGTLSELWNDHTLFPFTSLGLLHWYGWVIWVVGIVFAAGFYDYGNMTVAKLALEELKGNPFFSGKDAAKEARANLRSLWVAAALLILLIVVLSLLQGLIGLVVLIPYIGEIIYAVIYAVPFVLWSLFVVFLAFGLT
;
A
#
# COMPACT_ATOMS: atom_id res chain seq x y z
N MET A 1 -12.64 -5.00 -38.03
CA MET A 1 -12.75 -5.92 -36.87
C MET A 1 -13.45 -5.16 -35.75
N LYS A 2 -14.73 -5.41 -35.52
CA LYS A 2 -15.57 -4.66 -34.57
C LYS A 2 -15.18 -5.06 -33.14
N THR A 3 -14.59 -4.14 -32.39
CA THR A 3 -14.27 -4.28 -30.96
C THR A 3 -15.55 -4.13 -30.14
N THR A 4 -16.24 -5.23 -29.84
CA THR A 4 -17.32 -5.25 -28.84
C THR A 4 -16.74 -5.54 -27.46
N ASN A 5 -16.00 -4.59 -26.89
CA ASN A 5 -15.79 -4.51 -25.44
C ASN A 5 -16.83 -3.55 -24.85
N THR A 6 -18.10 -3.80 -25.13
CA THR A 6 -19.19 -3.20 -24.35
C THR A 6 -19.30 -4.02 -23.06
N LEU A 7 -18.95 -3.40 -21.93
CA LEU A 7 -19.29 -3.94 -20.61
C LEU A 7 -20.79 -4.23 -20.60
N ARG A 8 -21.14 -5.47 -20.30
CA ARG A 8 -22.55 -5.87 -20.15
C ARG A 8 -23.08 -5.48 -18.78
N TYR A 9 -22.18 -5.13 -17.84
CA TYR A 9 -22.47 -4.87 -16.43
C TYR A 9 -23.18 -6.05 -15.76
N ASP A 10 -22.86 -7.26 -16.23
CA ASP A 10 -23.34 -8.52 -15.66
C ASP A 10 -22.32 -9.09 -14.67
N PHE A 11 -22.75 -9.99 -13.78
CA PHE A 11 -21.86 -10.73 -12.86
C PHE A 11 -20.68 -11.41 -13.59
N TRP A 12 -20.87 -11.83 -14.84
CA TRP A 12 -19.83 -12.43 -15.67
C TRP A 12 -18.66 -11.50 -16.00
N ASP A 13 -18.87 -10.18 -15.96
CA ASP A 13 -17.80 -9.21 -16.18
C ASP A 13 -16.84 -9.17 -14.98
N ILE A 14 -17.34 -9.43 -13.76
CA ILE A 14 -16.50 -9.56 -12.55
C ILE A 14 -15.53 -10.73 -12.70
N LEU A 15 -16.00 -11.89 -13.19
CA LEU A 15 -15.15 -13.06 -13.42
C LEU A 15 -14.17 -12.88 -14.60
N ARG A 16 -14.45 -11.95 -15.51
CA ARG A 16 -13.55 -11.60 -16.63
C ARG A 16 -12.47 -10.61 -16.22
N ALA A 17 -12.67 -9.84 -15.16
CA ALA A 17 -11.73 -8.82 -14.70
C ALA A 17 -10.33 -9.37 -14.37
N PRO A 18 -10.16 -10.53 -13.67
CA PRO A 18 -8.84 -11.11 -13.46
C PRO A 18 -8.11 -11.47 -14.76
N ARG A 19 -8.82 -12.00 -15.75
CA ARG A 19 -8.25 -12.34 -17.06
C ARG A 19 -7.78 -11.09 -17.82
N LEU A 20 -8.53 -10.00 -17.73
CA LEU A 20 -8.14 -8.71 -18.30
C LEU A 20 -6.92 -8.13 -17.58
N ALA A 21 -6.88 -8.21 -16.23
CA ALA A 21 -5.76 -7.76 -15.42
C ALA A 21 -4.47 -8.56 -15.66
N LEU A 22 -4.58 -9.85 -15.99
CA LEU A 22 -3.46 -10.72 -16.35
C LEU A 22 -2.94 -10.50 -17.78
N SER A 23 -3.42 -9.49 -18.51
CA SER A 23 -2.85 -9.17 -19.82
C SER A 23 -1.40 -8.72 -19.68
N GLY A 24 -0.56 -9.08 -20.66
CA GLY A 24 0.87 -8.72 -20.64
C GLY A 24 1.11 -7.20 -20.55
N LYS A 25 0.17 -6.38 -21.04
CA LYS A 25 0.23 -4.91 -20.94
C LYS A 25 0.19 -4.46 -19.48
N TYR A 26 -0.76 -4.96 -18.69
CA TYR A 26 -0.91 -4.62 -17.28
C TYR A 26 0.20 -5.23 -16.43
N LEU A 27 0.55 -6.50 -16.69
CA LEU A 27 1.63 -7.17 -15.99
C LEU A 27 2.97 -6.43 -16.18
N LEU A 28 3.31 -6.02 -17.41
CA LEU A 28 4.55 -5.27 -17.65
C LEU A 28 4.49 -3.84 -17.07
N ALA A 29 3.31 -3.21 -17.06
CA ALA A 29 3.13 -1.91 -16.42
C ALA A 29 3.38 -1.97 -14.91
N GLN A 30 2.97 -3.05 -14.24
CA GLN A 30 3.22 -3.26 -12.80
C GLN A 30 4.61 -3.82 -12.51
N ALA A 31 5.11 -4.76 -13.33
CA ALA A 31 6.37 -5.45 -13.07
C ALA A 31 7.57 -4.52 -13.13
N ARG A 32 7.61 -3.56 -14.07
CA ARG A 32 8.71 -2.60 -14.19
C ARG A 32 8.95 -1.82 -12.89
N PRO A 33 7.97 -1.08 -12.35
CA PRO A 33 8.18 -0.34 -11.13
C PRO A 33 8.42 -1.25 -9.92
N LEU A 34 7.80 -2.43 -9.86
CA LEU A 34 8.07 -3.40 -8.79
C LEU A 34 9.55 -3.84 -8.77
N VAL A 35 10.14 -4.12 -9.94
CA VAL A 35 11.57 -4.45 -10.06
C VAL A 35 12.44 -3.28 -9.62
N TYR A 36 12.13 -2.05 -10.04
CA TYR A 36 12.89 -0.87 -9.62
C TYR A 36 12.81 -0.64 -8.10
N GLY A 37 11.61 -0.73 -7.53
CA GLY A 37 11.39 -0.59 -6.09
C GLY A 37 12.14 -1.65 -5.29
N TYR A 38 12.11 -2.89 -5.76
CA TYR A 38 12.82 -4.00 -5.13
C TYR A 38 14.34 -3.86 -5.21
N VAL A 39 14.90 -3.44 -6.34
CA VAL A 39 16.34 -3.17 -6.47
C VAL A 39 16.80 -2.07 -5.51
N ILE A 40 16.00 -1.00 -5.38
CA ILE A 40 16.29 0.10 -4.44
C ILE A 40 16.20 -0.40 -2.99
N TYR A 41 15.18 -1.19 -2.67
CA TYR A 41 15.04 -1.82 -1.36
C TYR A 41 16.24 -2.70 -1.01
N LEU A 42 16.66 -3.57 -1.93
CA LEU A 42 17.83 -4.41 -1.74
C LEU A 42 19.07 -3.57 -1.48
N PHE A 43 19.33 -2.57 -2.32
CA PHE A 43 20.49 -1.70 -2.16
C PHE A 43 20.51 -0.98 -0.80
N MET A 44 19.37 -0.42 -0.39
CA MET A 44 19.25 0.24 0.92
C MET A 44 19.39 -0.73 2.08
N THR A 45 18.88 -1.96 1.96
CA THR A 45 18.97 -2.99 3.00
C THR A 45 20.40 -3.46 3.19
N TYR A 46 21.12 -3.75 2.10
CA TYR A 46 22.54 -4.09 2.17
C TYR A 46 23.37 -2.93 2.70
N LEU A 47 23.05 -1.69 2.32
CA LEU A 47 23.72 -0.51 2.86
C LEU A 47 23.53 -0.40 4.38
N ALA A 48 22.32 -0.64 4.88
CA ALA A 48 22.04 -0.65 6.31
C ALA A 48 22.87 -1.71 7.05
N MET A 49 22.93 -2.94 6.51
CA MET A 49 23.69 -4.04 7.10
C MET A 49 25.21 -3.82 7.07
N LEU A 50 25.74 -3.23 6.00
CA LEU A 50 27.17 -2.89 5.90
C LEU A 50 27.58 -1.86 6.96
N LEU A 51 26.70 -0.90 7.28
CA LEU A 51 26.96 0.10 8.30
C LEU A 51 26.95 -0.47 9.73
N GLU A 52 26.28 -1.60 9.94
CA GLU A 52 26.30 -2.35 11.20
C GLU A 52 27.60 -3.19 11.36
N GLY A 53 28.48 -3.21 10.35
CA GLY A 53 29.79 -3.84 10.41
C GLY A 53 29.89 -5.21 9.73
N GLY A 54 28.82 -5.67 9.05
CA GLY A 54 28.89 -6.88 8.22
C GLY A 54 29.75 -6.68 6.96
N THR A 55 30.42 -7.72 6.48
CA THR A 55 31.09 -7.65 5.18
C THR A 55 30.16 -8.06 4.04
N LEU A 56 30.35 -7.48 2.85
CA LEU A 56 29.48 -7.79 1.69
C LEU A 56 29.48 -9.28 1.34
N SER A 57 30.62 -9.97 1.48
CA SER A 57 30.72 -11.39 1.17
C SER A 57 29.92 -12.26 2.14
N GLU A 58 29.95 -11.94 3.43
CA GLU A 58 29.18 -12.66 4.45
C GLU A 58 27.69 -12.40 4.24
N LEU A 59 27.30 -11.13 4.12
CA LEU A 59 25.90 -10.74 3.93
C LEU A 59 25.31 -11.36 2.67
N TRP A 60 26.06 -11.40 1.56
CA TRP A 60 25.59 -12.00 0.31
C TRP A 60 25.41 -13.51 0.42
N ASN A 61 26.31 -14.22 1.10
CA ASN A 61 26.19 -15.65 1.31
C ASN A 61 24.98 -16.01 2.18
N ASP A 62 24.65 -15.16 3.17
CA ASP A 62 23.56 -15.40 4.11
C ASP A 62 22.18 -15.00 3.53
N HIS A 63 22.12 -13.87 2.81
CA HIS A 63 20.85 -13.21 2.47
C HIS A 63 20.52 -13.18 0.98
N THR A 64 21.52 -13.24 0.10
CA THR A 64 21.38 -13.18 -1.37
C THR A 64 20.33 -12.15 -1.85
N LEU A 65 19.22 -12.61 -2.43
CA LEU A 65 18.13 -11.76 -2.93
C LEU A 65 17.03 -11.52 -1.89
N PHE A 66 17.05 -12.21 -0.76
CA PHE A 66 15.95 -12.16 0.21
C PHE A 66 16.48 -11.80 1.61
N PRO A 67 16.93 -10.55 1.84
CA PRO A 67 17.47 -10.12 3.14
C PRO A 67 16.43 -9.96 4.25
N PHE A 68 15.22 -10.52 4.09
CA PHE A 68 14.10 -10.38 5.01
C PHE A 68 14.24 -11.24 6.27
N THR A 69 15.11 -12.25 6.26
CA THR A 69 15.13 -13.29 7.29
C THR A 69 15.90 -12.87 8.55
N SER A 70 16.94 -12.03 8.42
CA SER A 70 17.72 -11.52 9.55
C SER A 70 18.37 -10.18 9.19
N LEU A 71 17.81 -9.08 9.70
CA LEU A 71 18.35 -7.75 9.37
C LEU A 71 19.59 -7.37 10.19
N GLY A 72 19.78 -7.95 11.38
CA GLY A 72 20.95 -7.68 12.23
C GLY A 72 21.14 -6.21 12.66
N LEU A 73 20.12 -5.36 12.51
CA LEU A 73 20.21 -3.91 12.75
C LEU A 73 20.17 -3.60 14.26
N LEU A 74 21.31 -3.19 14.82
CA LEU A 74 21.44 -2.82 16.23
C LEU A 74 21.27 -1.31 16.43
N HIS A 75 21.76 -0.51 15.49
CA HIS A 75 21.78 0.94 15.62
C HIS A 75 20.59 1.60 14.93
N TRP A 76 20.15 2.73 15.48
CA TRP A 76 19.00 3.48 14.97
C TRP A 76 19.19 3.96 13.51
N TYR A 77 20.44 4.25 13.09
CA TYR A 77 20.71 4.71 11.73
C TYR A 77 20.48 3.60 10.69
N GLY A 78 20.78 2.34 11.02
CA GLY A 78 20.51 1.19 10.15
C GLY A 78 19.01 1.02 9.93
N TRP A 79 18.23 1.14 11.00
CA TRP A 79 16.76 1.16 10.93
C TRP A 79 16.22 2.28 10.05
N VAL A 80 16.75 3.50 10.18
CA VAL A 80 16.31 4.65 9.34
C VAL A 80 16.56 4.37 7.86
N ILE A 81 17.75 3.89 7.49
CA ILE A 81 18.09 3.60 6.09
C ILE A 81 17.19 2.49 5.52
N TRP A 82 16.95 1.44 6.30
CA TRP A 82 16.07 0.35 5.90
C TRP A 82 14.62 0.82 5.69
N VAL A 83 14.08 1.62 6.62
CA VAL A 83 12.74 2.21 6.49
C VAL A 83 12.64 3.10 5.27
N VAL A 84 13.66 3.92 5.00
CA VAL A 84 13.72 4.73 3.77
C VAL A 84 13.65 3.84 2.52
N GLY A 85 14.36 2.72 2.51
CA GLY A 85 14.28 1.72 1.45
C GLY A 85 12.86 1.17 1.23
N ILE A 86 12.14 0.88 2.32
CA ILE A 86 10.74 0.43 2.27
C ILE A 86 9.84 1.52 1.68
N VAL A 87 9.98 2.76 2.14
CA VAL A 87 9.16 3.88 1.66
C VAL A 87 9.37 4.11 0.16
N PHE A 88 10.60 4.01 -0.32
CA PHE A 88 10.87 4.07 -1.76
C PHE A 88 10.21 2.91 -2.51
N ALA A 89 10.35 1.68 -2.03
CA ALA A 89 9.71 0.52 -2.65
C ALA A 89 8.18 0.63 -2.70
N ALA A 90 7.56 1.11 -1.62
CA ALA A 90 6.12 1.41 -1.57
C ALA A 90 5.75 2.48 -2.63
N GLY A 91 6.55 3.52 -2.80
CA GLY A 91 6.29 4.53 -3.83
C GLY A 91 6.35 4.02 -5.26
N PHE A 92 7.25 3.07 -5.53
CA PHE A 92 7.26 2.38 -6.81
C PHE A 92 6.05 1.46 -6.98
N TYR A 93 5.62 0.77 -5.92
CA TYR A 93 4.40 -0.04 -5.94
C TYR A 93 3.16 0.81 -6.27
N ASP A 94 2.98 1.95 -5.60
CA ASP A 94 1.86 2.87 -5.84
C ASP A 94 1.90 3.48 -7.24
N TYR A 95 3.10 3.80 -7.72
CA TYR A 95 3.30 4.27 -9.09
C TYR A 95 2.86 3.23 -10.13
N GLY A 96 3.14 1.95 -9.89
CA GLY A 96 2.63 0.86 -10.71
C GLY A 96 1.11 0.81 -10.70
N ASN A 97 0.51 0.83 -9.50
CA ASN A 97 -0.95 0.77 -9.32
C ASN A 97 -1.66 1.91 -10.05
N MET A 98 -1.14 3.13 -9.95
CA MET A 98 -1.67 4.28 -10.70
C MET A 98 -1.56 4.11 -12.22
N THR A 99 -0.44 3.57 -12.71
CA THR A 99 -0.24 3.33 -14.14
C THR A 99 -1.25 2.30 -14.66
N VAL A 100 -1.44 1.21 -13.92
CA VAL A 100 -2.43 0.17 -14.23
C VAL A 100 -3.86 0.71 -14.17
N ALA A 101 -4.21 1.46 -13.12
CA ALA A 101 -5.52 2.09 -12.97
C ALA A 101 -5.82 3.05 -14.12
N LYS A 102 -4.84 3.87 -14.54
CA LYS A 102 -4.98 4.79 -15.66
C LYS A 102 -5.18 4.05 -16.99
N LEU A 103 -4.39 2.99 -17.23
CA LEU A 103 -4.58 2.14 -18.41
C LEU A 103 -5.98 1.53 -18.45
N ALA A 104 -6.43 0.96 -17.34
CA ALA A 104 -7.77 0.37 -17.23
C ALA A 104 -8.87 1.41 -17.46
N LEU A 105 -8.73 2.60 -16.88
CA LEU A 105 -9.70 3.68 -17.03
C LEU A 105 -9.81 4.17 -18.48
N GLU A 106 -8.70 4.29 -19.22
CA GLU A 106 -8.74 4.67 -20.63
C GLU A 106 -9.28 3.54 -21.53
N GLU A 107 -9.02 2.28 -21.20
CA GLU A 107 -9.63 1.15 -21.88
C GLU A 107 -11.16 1.13 -21.70
N LEU A 108 -11.64 1.41 -20.48
CA LEU A 108 -13.06 1.54 -20.17
C LEU A 108 -13.74 2.71 -20.88
N LYS A 109 -13.00 3.80 -21.14
CA LYS A 109 -13.46 4.94 -21.95
C LYS A 109 -13.49 4.66 -23.45
N GLY A 110 -13.06 3.48 -23.89
CA GLY A 110 -13.05 3.08 -25.30
C GLY A 110 -11.75 3.40 -26.04
N ASN A 111 -10.65 3.67 -25.32
CA ASN A 111 -9.32 3.83 -25.90
C ASN A 111 -8.40 2.62 -25.60
N PRO A 112 -8.57 1.49 -26.32
CA PRO A 112 -7.81 0.26 -26.06
C PRO A 112 -6.30 0.38 -26.34
N PHE A 113 -5.92 1.31 -27.23
CA PHE A 113 -4.53 1.51 -27.66
C PHE A 113 -3.79 2.59 -26.85
N PHE A 114 -4.34 3.01 -25.70
CA PHE A 114 -3.66 3.95 -24.83
C PHE A 114 -2.27 3.41 -24.41
N SER A 115 -1.25 4.23 -24.62
CA SER A 115 0.15 3.85 -24.41
C SER A 115 0.47 3.75 -22.92
N GLY A 116 1.16 2.67 -22.53
CA GLY A 116 1.66 2.53 -21.17
C GLY A 116 2.66 3.62 -20.75
N LYS A 117 3.34 4.26 -21.71
CA LYS A 117 4.25 5.39 -21.42
C LYS A 117 3.48 6.64 -21.01
N ASP A 118 2.35 6.90 -21.64
CA ASP A 118 1.51 8.06 -21.34
C ASP A 118 0.81 7.88 -19.99
N ALA A 119 0.32 6.66 -19.71
CA ALA A 119 -0.20 6.29 -18.40
C ALA A 119 0.84 6.50 -17.28
N ALA A 120 2.08 6.04 -17.51
CA ALA A 120 3.18 6.20 -16.57
C ALA A 120 3.54 7.68 -16.33
N LYS A 121 3.55 8.50 -17.40
CA LYS A 121 3.80 9.95 -17.29
C LYS A 121 2.75 10.64 -16.43
N GLU A 122 1.47 10.30 -16.63
CA GLU A 122 0.37 10.87 -15.86
C GLU A 122 0.34 10.36 -14.42
N ALA A 123 0.64 9.07 -14.19
CA ALA A 123 0.81 8.52 -12.85
C ALA A 123 1.89 9.29 -12.08
N ARG A 124 3.05 9.56 -12.70
CA ARG A 124 4.15 10.30 -12.08
C ARG A 124 3.74 11.72 -11.66
N ALA A 125 2.94 12.41 -12.48
CA ALA A 125 2.46 13.75 -12.17
C ALA A 125 1.51 13.77 -10.95
N ASN A 126 0.75 12.69 -10.75
CA ASN A 126 -0.26 12.58 -9.69
C ASN A 126 0.23 11.82 -8.44
N LEU A 127 1.43 11.26 -8.43
CA LEU A 127 2.01 10.55 -7.28
C LEU A 127 1.94 11.37 -5.99
N ARG A 128 2.24 12.67 -6.05
CA ARG A 128 2.16 13.55 -4.88
C ARG A 128 0.75 13.57 -4.28
N SER A 129 -0.27 13.53 -5.12
CA SER A 129 -1.66 13.51 -4.64
C SER A 129 -2.00 12.20 -3.93
N LEU A 130 -1.48 11.06 -4.40
CA LEU A 130 -1.67 9.77 -3.73
C LEU A 130 -1.00 9.75 -2.37
N TRP A 131 0.26 10.18 -2.28
CA TRP A 131 0.98 10.22 -1.01
C TRP A 131 0.34 11.18 0.00
N VAL A 132 -0.17 12.32 -0.45
CA VAL A 132 -0.94 13.22 0.42
C VAL A 132 -2.24 12.57 0.87
N ALA A 133 -2.96 11.88 -0.02
CA ALA A 133 -4.17 11.15 0.34
C ALA A 133 -3.90 10.04 1.36
N ALA A 134 -2.85 9.24 1.15
CA ALA A 134 -2.41 8.20 2.08
C ALA A 134 -2.02 8.79 3.44
N ALA A 135 -1.27 9.90 3.46
CA ALA A 135 -0.90 10.59 4.70
C ALA A 135 -2.13 11.13 5.46
N LEU A 136 -3.10 11.71 4.75
CA LEU A 136 -4.35 12.16 5.34
C LEU A 136 -5.19 11.00 5.88
N LEU A 137 -5.19 9.86 5.18
CA LEU A 137 -5.90 8.65 5.62
C LEU A 137 -5.26 8.06 6.89
N ILE A 138 -3.93 7.99 6.95
CA ILE A 138 -3.19 7.59 8.16
C ILE A 138 -3.49 8.56 9.30
N LEU A 139 -3.43 9.87 9.06
CA LEU A 139 -3.77 10.88 10.06
C LEU A 139 -5.20 10.68 10.58
N LEU A 140 -6.16 10.43 9.69
CA LEU A 140 -7.54 10.16 10.06
C LEU A 140 -7.66 8.90 10.93
N ILE A 141 -7.00 7.80 10.54
CA ILE A 141 -6.96 6.54 11.32
C ILE A 141 -6.39 6.78 12.71
N VAL A 142 -5.28 7.51 12.82
CA VAL A 142 -4.63 7.83 14.10
C VAL A 142 -5.55 8.68 14.97
N VAL A 143 -6.14 9.74 14.43
CA VAL A 143 -7.06 10.61 15.17
C VAL A 143 -8.28 9.84 15.66
N LEU A 144 -8.90 9.02 14.80
CA LEU A 144 -10.06 8.20 15.18
C LEU A 144 -9.70 7.17 16.27
N SER A 145 -8.51 6.57 16.19
CA SER A 145 -8.03 5.61 17.18
C SER A 145 -7.73 6.28 18.53
N LEU A 146 -7.15 7.49 18.51
CA LEU A 146 -6.90 8.27 19.72
C LEU A 146 -8.21 8.70 20.39
N LEU A 147 -9.19 9.18 19.62
CA LEU A 147 -10.51 9.53 20.15
C LEU A 147 -11.20 8.32 20.80
N GLN A 148 -11.12 7.14 20.18
CA GLN A 148 -11.62 5.90 20.78
C GLN A 148 -10.91 5.60 22.11
N GLY A 149 -9.58 5.73 22.16
CA GLY A 149 -8.81 5.53 23.38
C GLY A 149 -9.19 6.51 24.51
N LEU A 150 -9.42 7.78 24.17
CA LEU A 150 -9.86 8.80 25.14
C LEU A 150 -11.22 8.47 25.74
N ILE A 151 -12.17 7.97 24.94
CA ILE A 151 -13.48 7.56 25.47
C ILE A 151 -13.36 6.28 26.29
N GLY A 152 -12.43 5.37 25.94
CA GLY A 152 -12.09 4.21 26.76
C GLY A 152 -11.65 4.58 28.18
N LEU A 153 -10.98 5.73 28.37
CA LEU A 153 -10.61 6.21 29.71
C LEU A 153 -11.83 6.59 30.57
N VAL A 154 -12.94 7.01 29.96
CA VAL A 154 -14.19 7.36 30.67
C VAL A 154 -14.83 6.12 31.30
N VAL A 155 -14.57 4.93 30.75
CA VAL A 155 -15.06 3.64 31.27
C VAL A 155 -14.42 3.27 32.62
N LEU A 156 -13.25 3.84 32.96
CA LEU A 156 -12.59 3.59 34.25
C LEU A 156 -13.31 4.21 35.45
N ILE A 157 -14.31 5.07 35.24
CA ILE A 157 -15.07 5.70 36.33
C ILE A 157 -16.02 4.65 36.95
N PRO A 158 -15.91 4.33 38.26
CA PRO A 158 -16.78 3.34 38.92
C PRO A 158 -18.27 3.70 38.80
N TYR A 159 -19.14 2.69 38.72
CA TYR A 159 -20.60 2.78 38.55
C TYR A 159 -21.10 3.39 37.23
N ILE A 160 -20.59 4.55 36.82
CA ILE A 160 -21.04 5.26 35.62
C ILE A 160 -20.43 4.62 34.36
N GLY A 161 -19.16 4.21 34.44
CA GLY A 161 -18.43 3.60 33.33
C GLY A 161 -19.04 2.28 32.86
N GLU A 162 -19.59 1.48 33.76
CA GLU A 162 -20.16 0.16 33.45
C GLU A 162 -21.49 0.28 32.66
N ILE A 163 -22.33 1.26 33.00
CA ILE A 163 -23.59 1.55 32.29
C ILE A 163 -23.29 2.17 30.91
N ILE A 164 -22.35 3.12 30.85
CA ILE A 164 -21.89 3.73 29.59
C ILE A 164 -21.28 2.65 28.68
N TYR A 165 -20.50 1.73 29.24
CA TYR A 165 -19.91 0.64 28.49
C TYR A 165 -20.99 -0.31 27.94
N ALA A 166 -21.96 -0.72 28.77
CA ALA A 166 -23.01 -1.64 28.32
C ALA A 166 -23.88 -1.05 27.20
N VAL A 167 -24.22 0.24 27.25
CA VAL A 167 -25.13 0.87 26.29
C VAL A 167 -24.40 1.41 25.06
N ILE A 168 -23.25 2.07 25.25
CA ILE A 168 -22.54 2.78 24.18
C ILE A 168 -21.47 1.88 23.53
N TYR A 169 -20.84 0.96 24.27
CA TYR A 169 -19.70 0.18 23.75
C TYR A 169 -20.14 -1.02 22.91
N ALA A 170 -21.30 -1.62 23.18
CA ALA A 170 -21.72 -2.86 22.53
C ALA A 170 -21.96 -2.72 21.01
N VAL A 171 -22.46 -1.57 20.53
CA VAL A 171 -22.85 -1.40 19.12
C VAL A 171 -22.10 -0.23 18.45
N PRO A 172 -22.19 1.03 18.92
CA PRO A 172 -21.47 2.15 18.31
C PRO A 172 -19.94 1.98 18.21
N PHE A 173 -19.28 1.47 19.24
CA PHE A 173 -17.81 1.33 19.23
C PHE A 173 -17.32 0.19 18.34
N VAL A 174 -18.10 -0.89 18.23
CA VAL A 174 -17.80 -1.96 17.27
C VAL A 174 -17.89 -1.42 15.85
N LEU A 175 -18.95 -0.66 15.51
CA LEU A 175 -19.09 -0.02 14.20
C LEU A 175 -17.97 0.97 13.92
N TRP A 176 -17.55 1.76 14.92
CA TRP A 176 -16.38 2.64 14.81
C TRP A 176 -15.12 1.84 14.47
N SER A 177 -14.84 0.76 15.20
CA SER A 177 -13.67 -0.07 14.94
C SER A 177 -13.68 -0.70 13.55
N LEU A 178 -14.85 -1.17 13.09
CA LEU A 178 -15.03 -1.69 11.73
C LEU A 178 -14.79 -0.61 10.68
N PHE A 179 -15.22 0.63 10.96
CA PHE A 179 -14.95 1.77 10.09
C PHE A 179 -13.44 2.08 10.02
N VAL A 180 -12.72 2.05 11.14
CA VAL A 180 -11.25 2.24 11.15
C VAL A 180 -10.54 1.13 10.37
N VAL A 181 -10.98 -0.12 10.52
CA VAL A 181 -10.46 -1.26 9.74
C VAL A 181 -10.77 -1.08 8.25
N PHE A 182 -11.97 -0.62 7.89
CA PHE A 182 -12.33 -0.32 6.51
C PHE A 182 -11.44 0.79 5.91
N LEU A 183 -11.15 1.86 6.67
CA LEU A 183 -10.23 2.90 6.24
C LEU A 183 -8.80 2.35 6.05
N ALA A 184 -8.36 1.42 6.91
CA ALA A 184 -7.05 0.78 6.78
C ALA A 184 -6.94 -0.04 5.48
N PHE A 185 -8.01 -0.73 5.05
CA PHE A 185 -8.06 -1.38 3.74
C PHE A 185 -7.98 -0.39 2.57
N GLY A 186 -8.44 0.85 2.75
CA GLY A 186 -8.30 1.89 1.74
C GLY A 186 -6.88 2.41 1.53
N LEU A 187 -5.93 2.00 2.38
CA LEU A 187 -4.51 2.38 2.28
C LEU A 187 -3.72 1.50 1.29
N THR A 188 -4.24 0.32 0.93
CA THR A 188 -3.63 -0.66 0.00
C THR A 188 -4.26 -0.59 -1.38
#